data_AF-A0A3M2LVV2-F1
#
_entry.id   AF-A0A3M2LVV2-F1
#
_cell.length_a   1.000
_cell.length_b   1.000
_cell.length_c   1.000
_cell.angle_alpha   90.00
_cell.angle_beta   90.00
_cell.angle_gamma   90.00
#
_symmetry.space_group_name_H-M   'P 1'
#
loop_
_entity.id
_entity.type
_entity.pdbx_description
1 polymer ?
#
loop_
_entity_poly.entity_id
_entity_poly.type
_entity_poly.pdbx_seq_one_letter_code
_entity_poly.pdbx_strand_id
1 'polypeptide(L)'
;MTRAAAADGRPFQRVRVVTVPLGNYSRYALWSAQGNHAADEEIRYLDRDQAAALGLPVRPPHDAWLLDDNRVALLHFDDDDQLLGAELLDDPATVEQHQIWRDIAWKASVSRDEFLRSL
;
A
#
# COMPACT_ATOMS: atom_id res chain seq x y z
N MET A 1 1.97 7.63 -8.72
CA MET A 1 0.87 8.23 -9.49
C MET A 1 0.85 9.73 -9.26
N THR A 2 0.72 10.49 -10.34
CA THR A 2 0.86 11.95 -10.40
C THR A 2 -0.39 12.65 -9.87
N ARG A 3 -0.22 13.89 -9.35
CA ARG A 3 -1.28 14.81 -8.86
C ARG A 3 -2.53 14.92 -9.75
N ALA A 4 -2.44 14.51 -11.02
CA ALA A 4 -3.53 14.55 -11.98
C ALA A 4 -4.71 13.62 -11.62
N ALA A 5 -4.46 12.44 -11.04
CA ALA A 5 -5.55 11.53 -10.65
C ALA A 5 -6.34 12.02 -9.43
N ALA A 6 -5.68 12.80 -8.54
CA ALA A 6 -6.33 13.43 -7.38
C ALA A 6 -7.23 14.62 -7.77
N ALA A 7 -7.04 15.20 -8.96
CA ALA A 7 -7.82 16.36 -9.42
C ALA A 7 -9.30 16.05 -9.68
N ASP A 8 -9.65 14.77 -9.84
CA ASP A 8 -11.04 14.31 -10.03
C ASP A 8 -11.80 14.05 -8.71
N GLY A 9 -11.21 14.38 -7.56
CA GLY A 9 -11.87 14.24 -6.25
C GLY A 9 -12.10 12.79 -5.81
N ARG A 10 -11.39 11.83 -6.41
CA ARG A 10 -11.44 10.42 -6.00
C ARG A 10 -10.48 10.22 -4.82
N PRO A 11 -10.95 9.73 -3.66
CA PRO A 11 -10.09 9.50 -2.52
C PRO A 11 -9.11 8.38 -2.83
N PHE A 12 -7.82 8.62 -2.58
CA PHE A 12 -6.78 7.61 -2.67
C PHE A 12 -6.45 7.09 -1.27
N GLN A 13 -6.54 5.77 -1.08
CA GLN A 13 -6.21 5.14 0.18
C GLN A 13 -5.07 4.15 -0.03
N ARG A 14 -4.06 4.20 0.83
CA ARG A 14 -2.90 3.31 0.73
C ARG A 14 -2.46 2.83 2.11
N VAL A 15 -2.27 1.53 2.23
CA VAL A 15 -1.53 0.94 3.36
C VAL A 15 -0.13 0.57 2.87
N ARG A 16 0.90 1.06 3.56
CA ARG A 16 2.29 0.68 3.35
C ARG A 16 2.67 -0.37 4.38
N VAL A 17 3.00 -1.57 3.91
CA VAL A 17 3.56 -2.63 4.75
C VAL A 17 5.08 -2.46 4.81
N VAL A 18 5.62 -2.25 6.00
CA VAL A 18 7.05 -1.93 6.21
C VAL A 18 7.71 -2.90 7.19
N THR A 19 8.99 -3.21 6.98
CA THR A 19 9.77 -4.01 7.91
C THR A 19 10.34 -3.13 9.01
N VAL A 20 10.23 -3.56 10.27
CA VAL A 20 10.91 -2.93 11.41
C VAL A 20 12.11 -3.80 11.84
N PRO A 21 13.32 -3.23 12.07
CA PRO A 21 13.67 -1.81 11.97
C PRO A 21 13.62 -1.27 10.52
N LEU A 22 13.14 -0.04 10.37
CA LEU A 22 12.98 0.59 9.05
C LEU A 22 14.31 0.73 8.31
N GLY A 23 14.35 0.24 7.07
CA GLY A 23 15.42 0.52 6.12
C GLY A 23 15.44 1.99 5.67
N ASN A 24 16.53 2.40 5.02
CA ASN A 24 16.74 3.79 4.59
C ASN A 24 15.60 4.30 3.69
N TYR A 25 15.17 3.49 2.72
CA TYR A 25 14.08 3.88 1.82
C TYR A 25 12.75 4.03 2.57
N SER A 26 12.40 3.11 3.47
CA SER A 26 11.17 3.21 4.26
C SER A 26 11.16 4.45 5.15
N ARG A 27 12.30 4.81 5.76
CA ARG A 27 12.46 6.06 6.52
C ARG A 27 12.26 7.29 5.65
N TYR A 28 12.89 7.32 4.47
CA TYR A 28 12.72 8.41 3.51
C TYR A 28 11.28 8.54 3.03
N ALA A 29 10.63 7.42 2.66
CA ALA A 29 9.26 7.39 2.18
C ALA A 29 8.27 7.85 3.25
N LEU A 30 8.54 7.54 4.53
CA LEU A 30 7.76 7.99 5.67
C LEU A 30 7.96 9.48 5.94
N TRP A 31 9.19 9.98 5.88
CA TRP A 31 9.52 11.41 5.99
C TRP A 31 8.89 12.24 4.86
N SER A 32 8.97 11.77 3.61
CA SER A 32 8.42 12.45 2.43
C SER A 32 6.88 12.53 2.47
N ALA A 33 6.23 11.58 3.14
CA ALA A 33 4.77 11.57 3.34
C ALA A 33 4.27 12.67 4.30
N GLN A 34 5.13 13.55 4.84
CA GLN A 34 4.72 14.73 5.62
C GLN A 34 3.83 15.70 4.84
N GLY A 35 4.02 15.81 3.52
CA GLY A 35 3.26 16.73 2.66
C GLY A 35 1.96 16.17 2.06
N ASN A 36 1.65 14.88 2.28
CA ASN A 36 0.53 14.23 1.57
C ASN A 36 -0.86 14.65 2.06
N HIS A 37 -0.98 15.43 3.14
CA HIS A 37 -2.25 16.01 3.58
C HIS A 37 -2.90 16.96 2.56
N ALA A 38 -2.15 17.44 1.56
CA ALA A 38 -2.63 18.41 0.57
C ALA A 38 -3.22 17.79 -0.71
N ALA A 39 -3.07 16.47 -0.89
CA ALA A 39 -3.82 15.69 -1.88
C ALA A 39 -4.79 14.81 -1.09
N ASP A 40 -5.96 14.47 -1.62
CA ASP A 40 -6.94 13.58 -0.95
C ASP A 40 -6.45 12.11 -0.87
N GLU A 41 -5.21 11.92 -0.38
CA GLU A 41 -4.52 10.65 -0.23
C GLU A 41 -4.32 10.35 1.26
N GLU A 42 -5.01 9.32 1.77
CA GLU A 42 -4.78 8.80 3.11
C GLU A 42 -3.77 7.65 3.05
N ILE A 43 -2.62 7.85 3.69
CA ILE A 43 -1.56 6.83 3.79
C ILE A 43 -1.45 6.35 5.23
N ARG A 44 -1.58 5.04 5.39
CA ARG A 44 -1.43 4.33 6.67
C ARG A 44 -0.27 3.34 6.58
N TYR A 45 0.22 2.92 7.74
CA TYR A 45 1.39 2.05 7.87
C TYR A 45 1.03 0.81 8.69
N LEU A 46 1.57 -0.34 8.28
CA LEU A 46 1.41 -1.62 8.94
C LEU A 46 2.77 -2.30 9.02
N ASP A 47 3.10 -2.85 10.18
CA ASP A 47 4.32 -3.65 10.33
C ASP A 47 4.20 -4.98 9.55
N ARG A 48 5.31 -5.40 8.90
CA ARG A 48 5.33 -6.58 8.04
C ARG A 48 5.07 -7.87 8.79
N ASP A 49 5.55 -8.01 10.02
CA ASP A 49 5.34 -9.23 10.81
C ASP A 49 3.89 -9.29 11.30
N GLN A 50 3.31 -8.15 11.66
CA GLN A 50 1.87 -8.06 11.94
C GLN A 50 1.03 -8.39 10.71
N ALA A 51 1.38 -7.86 9.53
CA ALA A 51 0.70 -8.17 8.28
C ALA A 51 0.76 -9.68 7.95
N ALA A 52 1.93 -10.31 8.15
CA ALA A 52 2.10 -11.76 7.98
C ALA A 52 1.19 -12.54 8.94
N ALA A 53 1.12 -12.14 10.21
CA ALA A 53 0.27 -12.78 11.21
C ALA A 53 -1.23 -12.66 10.89
N LEU A 54 -1.63 -11.63 10.13
CA LEU A 54 -3.00 -11.42 9.65
C LEU A 54 -3.30 -12.15 8.31
N GLY A 55 -2.35 -12.90 7.77
CA GLY A 55 -2.52 -13.65 6.51
C GLY A 55 -2.46 -12.78 5.25
N LEU A 56 -1.86 -11.59 5.32
CA LEU A 56 -1.64 -10.75 4.15
C LEU A 56 -0.46 -11.27 3.30
N PRO A 57 -0.51 -11.14 1.97
CA PRO A 57 0.56 -11.58 1.08
C PRO A 57 1.76 -10.64 1.21
N VAL A 58 2.70 -10.96 2.09
CA VAL A 58 3.92 -10.15 2.30
C VAL A 58 5.21 -10.83 1.82
N ARG A 59 5.11 -12.12 1.45
CA ARG A 59 6.19 -12.94 0.89
C ARG A 59 5.60 -13.91 -0.17
N PRO A 60 6.00 -13.81 -1.45
CA PRO A 60 6.86 -12.77 -2.02
C PRO A 60 6.25 -11.36 -1.85
N PRO A 61 7.03 -10.28 -2.01
CA PRO A 61 6.48 -8.92 -2.00
C PRO A 61 5.29 -8.81 -2.96
N HIS A 62 4.21 -8.23 -2.48
CA HIS A 62 2.95 -8.11 -3.23
C HIS A 62 2.52 -6.64 -3.19
N ASP A 63 2.71 -5.92 -4.30
CA ASP A 63 2.28 -4.53 -4.44
C ASP A 63 1.12 -4.48 -5.43
N ALA A 64 -0.08 -4.20 -4.94
CA ALA A 64 -1.30 -4.25 -5.72
C ALA A 64 -2.16 -3.02 -5.47
N TRP A 65 -2.74 -2.48 -6.55
CA TRP A 65 -3.73 -1.42 -6.52
C TRP A 65 -5.11 -1.99 -6.86
N LEU A 66 -6.08 -1.79 -5.97
CA LEU A 66 -7.48 -2.06 -6.27
C LEU A 66 -8.11 -0.81 -6.89
N LEU A 67 -8.61 -0.94 -8.12
CA LEU A 67 -9.17 0.14 -8.93
C LEU A 67 -10.68 -0.07 -9.05
N ASP A 68 -11.46 0.93 -8.61
CA ASP A 68 -12.92 0.97 -8.71
C ASP A 68 -13.62 -0.33 -8.22
N ASP A 69 -13.03 -1.02 -7.24
CA ASP A 69 -13.47 -2.31 -6.68
C ASP A 69 -13.71 -3.43 -7.70
N ASN A 70 -13.20 -3.31 -8.93
CA ASN A 70 -13.47 -4.29 -10.00
C ASN A 70 -12.21 -4.77 -10.74
N ARG A 71 -11.06 -4.13 -10.51
CA ARG A 71 -9.80 -4.49 -11.15
C ARG A 71 -8.64 -4.35 -10.18
N VAL A 72 -7.66 -5.21 -10.33
CA VAL A 72 -6.41 -5.17 -9.57
C VAL A 72 -5.27 -4.90 -10.55
N ALA A 73 -4.44 -3.90 -10.26
CA ALA A 73 -3.16 -3.71 -10.92
C ALA A 73 -2.05 -4.23 -10.00
N LEU A 74 -1.50 -5.39 -10.32
CA LEU A 74 -0.37 -6.00 -9.62
C LEU A 74 0.93 -5.46 -10.20
N LEU A 75 1.74 -4.80 -9.39
CA LEU A 75 3.02 -4.24 -9.78
C LEU A 75 4.13 -5.30 -9.64
N HIS A 76 4.88 -5.49 -10.72
CA HIS A 76 5.99 -6.44 -10.79
C HIS A 76 7.31 -5.68 -10.71
N PHE A 77 8.19 -6.12 -9.81
CA PHE A 77 9.53 -5.56 -9.62
C PHE A 77 10.58 -6.65 -9.78
N ASP A 78 11.79 -6.27 -10.20
CA ASP A 78 12.96 -7.15 -10.15
C ASP A 78 13.65 -7.10 -8.78
N ASP A 79 14.75 -7.85 -8.65
CA ASP A 79 15.55 -7.94 -7.42
C ASP A 79 16.25 -6.62 -7.06
N ASP A 80 16.36 -5.68 -8.01
CA ASP A 80 16.94 -4.33 -7.86
C ASP A 80 15.86 -3.25 -7.60
N ASP A 81 14.65 -3.68 -7.20
CA ASP A 81 13.46 -2.84 -6.97
C ASP A 81 13.07 -1.99 -8.20
N GLN A 82 13.45 -2.39 -9.42
CA GLN A 82 13.02 -1.72 -10.65
C GLN A 82 11.64 -2.22 -11.06
N LEU A 83 10.73 -1.27 -11.36
CA LEU A 83 9.40 -1.60 -11.85
C LEU A 83 9.51 -2.22 -13.26
N LEU A 84 9.16 -3.49 -13.37
CA LEU A 84 9.09 -4.23 -14.64
C LEU A 84 7.80 -3.93 -15.39
N GLY A 85 6.71 -3.70 -14.65
CA GLY A 85 5.41 -3.37 -15.23
C GLY A 85 4.26 -3.61 -14.27
N ALA A 86 3.04 -3.50 -14.79
CA ALA A 86 1.82 -3.81 -14.06
C ALA A 86 1.01 -4.86 -14.83
N GLU A 87 0.53 -5.88 -14.14
CA GLU A 87 -0.45 -6.83 -14.63
C GLU A 87 -1.84 -6.39 -14.19
N LEU A 88 -2.79 -6.36 -15.12
CA LEU A 88 -4.19 -6.03 -14.83
C LEU A 88 -4.98 -7.33 -14.69
N LEU A 89 -5.59 -7.52 -13.52
CA LEU A 89 -6.42 -8.68 -13.17
C LEU A 89 -7.85 -8.20 -12.95
N ASP A 90 -8.81 -8.85 -13.60
CA ASP A 90 -10.24 -8.52 -13.51
C ASP A 90 -11.12 -9.74 -13.20
N ASP A 91 -10.50 -10.89 -12.90
CA ASP A 91 -11.27 -12.06 -12.50
C ASP A 91 -11.93 -11.83 -11.13
N PRO A 92 -13.23 -12.17 -10.97
CA PRO A 92 -13.98 -11.84 -9.76
C PRO A 92 -13.37 -12.40 -8.47
N ALA A 93 -12.78 -13.59 -8.51
CA ALA A 93 -12.24 -14.24 -7.32
C ALA A 93 -10.97 -13.53 -6.82
N THR A 94 -10.08 -13.12 -7.74
CA THR A 94 -8.91 -12.32 -7.40
C THR A 94 -9.31 -10.95 -6.87
N VAL A 95 -10.28 -10.28 -7.50
CA VAL A 95 -10.75 -8.97 -7.04
C VAL A 95 -11.34 -9.07 -5.62
N GLU A 96 -12.19 -10.06 -5.36
CA GLU A 96 -12.76 -10.33 -4.03
C GLU A 96 -11.66 -10.58 -2.99
N GLN A 97 -10.65 -11.39 -3.33
CA GLN A 97 -9.52 -11.66 -2.45
C GLN A 97 -8.74 -10.39 -2.10
N HIS A 98 -8.54 -9.49 -3.07
CA HIS A 98 -7.85 -8.22 -2.85
C HIS A 98 -8.69 -7.22 -2.05
N GLN A 99 -10.02 -7.22 -2.18
CA GLN A 99 -10.92 -6.45 -1.32
C GLN A 99 -10.79 -6.90 0.15
N ILE A 100 -10.76 -8.22 0.39
CA ILE A 100 -10.56 -8.78 1.74
C ILE A 100 -9.20 -8.34 2.31
N TRP A 101 -8.12 -8.46 1.53
CA TRP A 101 -6.79 -8.03 1.96
C TRP A 101 -6.73 -6.52 2.25
N ARG A 102 -7.35 -5.69 1.40
CA ARG A 102 -7.47 -4.24 1.63
C ARG A 102 -8.14 -3.98 2.98
N ASP A 103 -9.27 -4.62 3.25
CA ASP A 103 -10.04 -4.37 4.48
C ASP A 103 -9.28 -4.79 5.74
N ILE A 104 -8.59 -5.94 5.69
CA ILE A 104 -7.71 -6.41 6.78
C ILE A 104 -6.56 -5.42 7.00
N ALA A 105 -5.85 -5.06 5.93
CA ALA A 105 -4.72 -4.15 5.99
C ALA A 105 -5.14 -2.76 6.52
N TRP A 106 -6.27 -2.24 6.04
CA TRP A 106 -6.78 -0.94 6.45
C TRP A 106 -7.10 -0.91 7.95
N LYS A 107 -7.86 -1.90 8.44
CA LYS A 107 -8.23 -2.02 9.86
C LYS A 107 -7.03 -2.17 10.79
N ALA A 108 -5.98 -2.85 10.35
CA ALA A 108 -4.78 -3.09 11.15
C ALA A 108 -3.75 -1.94 11.07
N SER A 109 -3.83 -1.11 10.04
CA SER A 109 -2.87 -0.03 9.81
C SER A 109 -3.16 1.21 10.66
N VAL A 110 -2.12 2.01 10.92
CA VAL A 110 -2.19 3.25 11.70
C VAL A 110 -1.69 4.44 10.89
N SER A 111 -2.00 5.66 11.33
CA SER A 111 -1.46 6.87 10.69
C SER A 111 0.07 6.93 10.78
N ARG A 112 0.70 7.74 9.93
CA ARG A 112 2.16 7.98 9.97
C ARG A 112 2.65 8.33 11.37
N ASP A 113 1.97 9.26 12.04
CA ASP A 113 2.41 9.80 13.33
C ASP A 113 2.22 8.79 14.46
N GLU A 114 1.16 7.99 14.42
CA GLU A 114 0.97 6.85 15.34
C GLU A 114 2.04 5.78 15.11
N PHE A 115 2.33 5.44 13.86
CA PHE A 115 3.36 4.46 13.53
C PHE A 115 4.74 4.89 14.02
N LEU A 116 5.10 6.17 13.85
CA LEU A 116 6.37 6.71 14.36
C LEU A 116 6.50 6.64 15.88
N ARG A 117 5.39 6.73 16.61
CA ARG A 117 5.38 6.59 18.08
C ARG A 117 5.50 5.15 18.55
N SER A 118 5.22 4.17 17.69
CA SER A 118 5.33 2.74 18.01
C SER A 118 6.68 2.11 17.63
N LEU A 119 7.57 2.86 16.96
CA LEU A 119 8.92 2.42 16.58
C LEU A 119 9.91 2.46 17.76
#